data_AF-A0A486C9Z9-F1
#
_entry.id   AF-A0A486C9Z9-F1
#
_cell.length_a   1.000
_cell.length_b   1.000
_cell.length_c   1.000
_cell.angle_alpha   90.00
_cell.angle_beta   90.00
_cell.angle_gamma   90.00
#
_symmetry.space_group_name_H-M   'P 1'
#
loop_
_entity.id
_entity.type
_entity.pdbx_description
1 polymer ?
#
loop_
_entity_poly.entity_id
_entity_poly.type
_entity_poly.pdbx_seq_one_letter_code
_entity_poly.pdbx_strand_id
1 'polypeptide(L)'
;MKKKKASEPVLLTSDSDWHNNACLNYMSDHGTAYTEGYRRAGDIDVSGRVQNFLVYPVLFLYRHHIELLIKQIVGLALVLSEVPDTDQYKKDNHNLNTLWLLAKKLLPEVNDSHRSSNFRLIKEVVKKLHNAHRLVTDLRYAR
;
A
#
# COMPACT_ATOMS: atom_id res chain seq x y z
N MET A 1 -14.09 -22.41 43.08
CA MET A 1 -13.74 -21.10 42.46
C MET A 1 -14.02 -21.20 40.96
N LYS A 2 -15.06 -20.51 40.46
CA LYS A 2 -15.36 -20.48 39.02
C LYS A 2 -14.30 -19.62 38.32
N LYS A 3 -13.55 -20.19 37.38
CA LYS A 3 -12.63 -19.45 36.51
C LYS A 3 -13.43 -18.36 35.78
N LYS A 4 -13.11 -17.09 36.00
CA LYS A 4 -13.58 -15.98 35.16
C LYS A 4 -13.12 -16.28 33.73
N LYS A 5 -14.07 -16.50 32.82
CA LYS A 5 -13.79 -16.59 31.38
C LYS A 5 -13.14 -15.26 30.99
N ALA A 6 -11.93 -15.28 30.43
CA ALA A 6 -11.30 -14.06 29.95
C ALA A 6 -12.25 -13.40 28.94
N SER A 7 -12.62 -12.15 29.16
CA SER A 7 -13.46 -11.42 28.22
C SER A 7 -12.68 -11.27 26.92
N GLU A 8 -13.31 -11.61 25.80
CA GLU A 8 -12.70 -11.37 24.49
C GLU A 8 -12.37 -9.89 24.31
N PRO A 9 -11.29 -9.55 23.60
CA PRO A 9 -10.90 -8.17 23.38
C PRO A 9 -11.97 -7.44 22.55
N VAL A 10 -12.64 -6.48 23.18
CA VAL A 10 -13.75 -5.68 22.62
C VAL A 10 -13.28 -4.70 21.53
N LEU A 11 -11.97 -4.50 21.37
CA LEU A 11 -11.40 -3.47 20.49
C LEU A 11 -11.78 -3.61 19.01
N LEU A 12 -12.12 -4.81 18.53
CA LEU A 12 -12.44 -5.10 17.13
C LEU A 12 -13.87 -5.64 16.94
N THR A 13 -14.76 -5.40 17.90
CA THR A 13 -16.17 -5.79 17.78
C THR A 13 -17.03 -4.58 17.44
N SER A 14 -18.08 -4.77 16.62
CA SER A 14 -19.08 -3.73 16.40
C SER A 14 -19.81 -3.41 17.70
N ASP A 15 -20.06 -2.13 17.95
CA ASP A 15 -20.83 -1.67 19.12
C ASP A 15 -22.07 -0.87 18.67
N SER A 16 -22.92 -0.52 19.62
CA SER A 16 -24.03 0.43 19.49
C SER A 16 -23.60 1.82 19.00
N ASP A 17 -22.35 2.22 19.25
CA ASP A 17 -21.78 3.47 18.72
C ASP A 17 -21.38 3.32 17.25
N TRP A 18 -22.38 3.47 16.39
CA TRP A 18 -22.22 3.29 14.95
C TRP A 18 -21.21 4.24 14.31
N HIS A 19 -20.92 5.41 14.91
CA HIS A 19 -19.93 6.34 14.37
C HIS A 19 -18.51 5.77 14.39
N ASN A 20 -18.23 4.85 15.32
CA ASN A 20 -16.95 4.17 15.46
C ASN A 20 -16.94 2.78 14.82
N ASN A 21 -18.06 2.34 14.23
CA ASN A 21 -18.14 1.07 13.50
C ASN A 21 -17.59 1.22 12.08
N ALA A 22 -16.55 0.47 11.76
CA ALA A 22 -16.04 0.39 10.39
C ALA A 22 -17.02 -0.39 9.50
N CYS A 23 -17.56 0.25 8.46
CA CYS A 23 -18.34 -0.41 7.42
C CYS A 23 -17.40 -1.05 6.39
N LEU A 24 -17.01 -2.31 6.57
CA LEU A 24 -16.03 -2.97 5.68
C LEU A 24 -16.63 -3.55 4.38
N ASN A 25 -17.96 -3.71 4.32
CA ASN A 25 -18.67 -4.35 3.20
C ASN A 25 -19.34 -3.38 2.21
N TYR A 26 -18.99 -2.09 2.27
CA TYR A 26 -19.64 -1.06 1.44
C TYR A 26 -19.19 -1.04 -0.03
N MET A 27 -18.12 -1.77 -0.38
CA MET A 27 -17.59 -1.89 -1.74
C MET A 27 -17.38 -3.37 -2.11
N SER A 28 -17.62 -3.71 -3.37
CA SER A 28 -17.34 -5.04 -3.91
C SER A 28 -15.84 -5.33 -4.04
N ASP A 29 -15.02 -4.29 -4.25
CA ASP A 29 -13.56 -4.40 -4.29
C ASP A 29 -12.94 -3.87 -2.98
N HIS A 30 -12.73 -4.78 -2.04
CA HIS A 30 -12.03 -4.48 -0.79
C HIS A 30 -10.56 -4.07 -1.00
N GLY A 31 -9.94 -4.46 -2.13
CA GLY A 31 -8.55 -4.16 -2.44
C GLY A 31 -8.31 -2.68 -2.67
N THR A 32 -9.23 -2.02 -3.38
CA THR A 32 -9.21 -0.55 -3.56
C THR A 32 -9.38 0.17 -2.24
N ALA A 33 -10.37 -0.19 -1.43
CA ALA A 33 -10.60 0.43 -0.12
C ALA A 33 -9.39 0.26 0.82
N TYR A 34 -8.80 -0.93 0.85
CA TYR A 34 -7.59 -1.23 1.62
C TYR A 34 -6.40 -0.38 1.17
N THR A 35 -6.15 -0.31 -0.14
CA THR A 35 -5.04 0.46 -0.73
C THR A 35 -5.19 1.96 -0.50
N GLU A 36 -6.39 2.49 -0.71
CA GLU A 36 -6.71 3.90 -0.52
C GLU A 36 -6.67 4.32 0.96
N GLY A 37 -7.04 3.42 1.87
CA GLY A 37 -6.97 3.66 3.31
C GLY A 37 -5.57 4.07 3.78
N TYR A 38 -4.52 3.46 3.24
CA TYR A 38 -3.13 3.83 3.55
C TYR A 38 -2.78 5.26 3.09
N ARG A 39 -3.23 5.67 1.91
CA ARG A 39 -3.02 7.05 1.44
C ARG A 39 -3.72 8.04 2.35
N ARG A 40 -5.01 7.80 2.63
CA ARG A 40 -5.83 8.67 3.48
C ARG A 40 -5.27 8.79 4.89
N ALA A 41 -4.78 7.69 5.45
CA ALA A 41 -4.11 7.71 6.75
C ALA A 41 -2.80 8.52 6.73
N GLY A 42 -2.05 8.48 5.62
CA GLY A 42 -0.85 9.29 5.42
C GLY A 42 -1.14 10.78 5.21
N ASP A 43 -2.32 11.10 4.64
CA ASP A 43 -2.78 12.48 4.38
C ASP A 43 -3.32 13.19 5.63
N ILE A 44 -3.53 12.48 6.75
CA ILE A 44 -3.91 13.10 8.02
C ILE A 44 -2.81 14.08 8.43
N ASP A 45 -3.18 15.32 8.73
CA ASP A 45 -2.21 16.34 9.09
C ASP A 45 -1.43 15.93 10.35
N VAL A 46 -0.11 15.87 10.20
CA VAL A 46 0.85 15.54 11.27
C VAL A 46 1.62 16.77 11.75
N SER A 47 1.10 17.97 11.49
CA SER A 47 1.70 19.22 11.94
C SER A 47 1.78 19.34 13.47
N GLY A 48 2.70 20.19 13.94
CA GLY A 48 2.88 20.47 15.36
C GLY A 48 3.89 19.57 16.08
N ARG A 49 3.76 19.45 17.40
CA ARG A 49 4.80 18.87 18.30
C ARG A 49 5.10 17.39 18.05
N VAL A 50 4.23 16.67 17.35
CA VAL A 50 4.36 15.23 17.09
C VAL A 50 4.95 14.91 15.71
N GLN A 51 5.17 15.91 14.87
CA GLN A 51 5.61 15.74 13.48
C GLN A 51 6.85 14.84 13.34
N ASN A 52 7.87 15.06 14.19
CA ASN A 52 9.11 14.31 14.18
C ASN A 52 8.92 12.81 14.51
N PHE A 53 7.88 12.46 15.26
CA PHE A 53 7.54 11.08 15.58
C PHE A 53 6.71 10.43 14.47
N LEU A 54 5.87 11.21 13.79
CA LEU A 54 4.93 10.71 12.79
C LEU A 54 5.52 10.64 11.37
N VAL A 55 6.65 11.30 11.10
CA VAL A 55 7.30 11.29 9.79
C VAL A 55 7.59 9.88 9.26
N TYR A 56 8.06 8.97 10.12
CA TYR A 56 8.38 7.60 9.73
C TYR A 56 7.13 6.73 9.48
N PRO A 57 6.11 6.72 10.38
CA PRO A 57 4.83 6.10 10.09
C PRO A 57 4.18 6.60 8.80
N VAL A 58 4.09 7.92 8.60
CA VAL A 58 3.48 8.52 7.41
C VAL A 58 4.21 8.10 6.13
N LEU A 59 5.54 8.14 6.15
CA LEU A 59 6.34 7.67 5.02
C LEU A 59 6.07 6.19 4.70
N PHE A 60 5.90 5.35 5.73
CA PHE A 60 5.54 3.94 5.52
C PHE A 60 4.15 3.79 4.90
N LEU A 61 3.15 4.55 5.36
CA LEU A 61 1.79 4.52 4.82
C LEU A 61 1.81 4.86 3.32
N TYR A 62 2.49 5.95 2.92
CA TYR A 62 2.62 6.30 1.51
C TYR A 62 3.37 5.26 0.69
N ARG A 63 4.48 4.72 1.21
CA ARG A 63 5.21 3.64 0.51
C ARG A 63 4.29 2.44 0.28
N HIS A 64 3.56 2.01 1.30
CA HIS A 64 2.72 0.83 1.21
C HIS A 64 1.55 1.04 0.25
N HIS A 65 0.92 2.22 0.29
CA HIS A 65 -0.07 2.63 -0.72
C HIS A 65 0.47 2.51 -2.15
N ILE A 66 1.65 3.08 -2.43
CA ILE A 66 2.28 3.00 -3.76
C ILE A 66 2.62 1.56 -4.14
N GLU A 67 3.08 0.73 -3.19
CA GLU A 67 3.33 -0.69 -3.43
C GLU A 67 2.06 -1.41 -3.90
N LEU A 68 0.97 -1.25 -3.17
CA LEU A 68 -0.32 -1.89 -3.48
C LEU A 68 -0.88 -1.41 -4.82
N LEU A 69 -0.82 -0.10 -5.10
CA LEU A 69 -1.24 0.45 -6.39
C LEU A 69 -0.45 -0.15 -7.56
N ILE A 70 0.87 -0.22 -7.46
CA ILE A 70 1.70 -0.81 -8.53
C ILE A 70 1.35 -2.30 -8.71
N LYS A 71 1.13 -3.03 -7.61
CA LYS A 71 0.71 -4.45 -7.66
C LYS A 71 -0.64 -4.62 -8.34
N GLN A 72 -1.61 -3.74 -8.06
CA GLN A 72 -2.91 -3.73 -8.74
C GLN A 72 -2.78 -3.44 -10.24
N ILE A 73 -1.97 -2.44 -10.61
CA ILE A 73 -1.68 -2.10 -12.01
C ILE A 73 -1.07 -3.29 -12.74
N VAL A 74 -0.06 -3.94 -12.16
CA VAL A 74 0.57 -5.14 -12.74
C VAL A 74 -0.44 -6.27 -12.88
N GLY A 75 -1.24 -6.54 -11.84
CA GLY A 75 -2.26 -7.60 -11.88
C GLY A 75 -3.30 -7.37 -12.98
N LEU A 76 -3.80 -6.14 -13.12
CA LEU A 76 -4.73 -5.77 -14.19
C LEU A 76 -4.07 -5.84 -15.57
N ALA A 77 -2.85 -5.34 -15.71
CA ALA A 77 -2.13 -5.38 -16.97
C ALA A 77 -1.85 -6.83 -17.44
N LEU A 78 -1.55 -7.75 -16.52
CA LEU A 78 -1.38 -9.16 -16.85
C LEU A 78 -2.70 -9.81 -17.31
N VAL A 79 -3.83 -9.48 -16.67
CA VAL A 79 -5.15 -9.99 -17.08
C VAL A 79 -5.55 -9.47 -18.46
N LEU A 80 -5.18 -8.23 -18.79
CA LEU A 80 -5.50 -7.59 -20.06
C LEU A 80 -4.49 -7.88 -21.17
N SER A 81 -3.30 -8.35 -20.81
CA SER A 81 -2.25 -8.69 -21.78
C SER A 81 -2.54 -10.04 -22.42
N GLU A 82 -2.32 -10.15 -23.72
CA GLU A 82 -2.38 -11.42 -24.46
C GLU A 82 -1.09 -12.24 -24.28
N VAL A 83 -0.10 -11.73 -23.54
CA VAL A 83 1.20 -12.39 -23.33
C VAL A 83 1.03 -13.57 -22.37
N PRO A 84 1.42 -14.80 -22.75
CA PRO A 84 1.36 -15.95 -21.86
C PRO A 84 2.19 -15.70 -20.59
N ASP A 85 1.67 -16.17 -19.45
CA ASP A 85 2.15 -15.97 -18.08
C ASP A 85 3.60 -16.48 -17.89
N THR A 86 4.56 -15.74 -18.43
CA THR A 86 5.99 -16.05 -18.45
C THR A 86 6.74 -15.20 -17.43
N ASP A 87 6.23 -14.00 -17.14
CA ASP A 87 6.69 -13.18 -16.03
C ASP A 87 6.00 -13.67 -14.74
N GLN A 88 6.63 -14.60 -14.02
CA GLN A 88 6.17 -15.05 -12.70
C GLN A 88 6.11 -13.87 -11.72
N TYR A 89 5.00 -13.16 -11.73
CA TYR A 89 4.71 -12.09 -10.78
C TYR A 89 4.62 -12.70 -9.38
N LYS A 90 5.71 -12.58 -8.62
CA LYS A 90 5.76 -12.98 -7.21
C LYS A 90 5.03 -11.94 -6.38
N LYS A 91 3.82 -12.28 -5.92
CA LYS A 91 2.98 -11.44 -5.04
C LYS A 91 3.73 -10.94 -3.79
N ASP A 92 4.70 -11.72 -3.31
CA ASP A 92 5.53 -11.42 -2.13
C ASP A 92 6.71 -10.48 -2.41
N ASN A 93 6.85 -9.97 -3.63
CA ASN A 93 7.85 -8.96 -3.91
C ASN A 93 7.42 -7.61 -3.32
N HIS A 94 8.21 -7.06 -2.40
CA HIS A 94 8.00 -5.75 -1.77
C HIS A 94 8.98 -4.68 -2.29
N ASN A 95 9.84 -5.02 -3.25
CA ASN A 95 10.80 -4.10 -3.83
C ASN A 95 10.12 -3.20 -4.86
N LEU A 96 9.84 -1.95 -4.48
CA LEU A 96 9.22 -0.96 -5.36
C LEU A 96 9.96 -0.76 -6.69
N ASN A 97 11.30 -0.84 -6.71
CA ASN A 97 12.05 -0.67 -7.97
C ASN A 97 11.75 -1.83 -8.93
N THR A 98 11.75 -3.07 -8.44
CA THR A 98 11.42 -4.25 -9.25
C THR A 98 9.96 -4.22 -9.70
N LEU A 99 9.04 -3.88 -8.80
CA LEU A 99 7.61 -3.75 -9.12
C LEU A 99 7.37 -2.68 -10.20
N TRP A 100 8.01 -1.51 -10.07
CA TRP A 100 7.88 -0.44 -11.04
C TRP A 100 8.46 -0.81 -12.41
N LEU A 101 9.59 -1.52 -12.45
CA LEU A 101 10.17 -2.00 -13.72
C LEU A 101 9.20 -2.93 -14.46
N LEU A 102 8.54 -3.83 -13.71
CA LEU A 102 7.52 -4.73 -14.27
C LEU A 102 6.31 -3.95 -14.78
N ALA A 103 5.76 -3.02 -13.98
CA ALA A 103 4.65 -2.17 -14.40
C ALA A 103 4.98 -1.37 -15.66
N LYS A 104 6.18 -0.77 -15.72
CA LYS A 104 6.66 -0.01 -16.88
C LYS A 104 6.76 -0.87 -18.14
N LYS A 105 7.13 -2.15 -18.01
CA LYS A 105 7.21 -3.09 -19.13
C LYS A 105 5.81 -3.46 -19.65
N LEU A 106 4.86 -3.70 -18.75
CA LEU A 106 3.52 -4.21 -19.11
C LEU A 106 2.54 -3.11 -19.57
N LEU A 107 2.67 -1.88 -19.05
CA LEU A 107 1.72 -0.81 -19.35
C LEU A 107 1.57 -0.51 -20.85
N PRO A 108 2.65 -0.40 -21.65
CA PRO A 108 2.53 -0.16 -23.09
C PRO A 108 1.81 -1.26 -23.86
N GLU A 109 1.88 -2.51 -23.39
CA GLU A 109 1.22 -3.66 -24.03
C GLU A 109 -0.31 -3.58 -23.92
N VAL A 110 -0.82 -2.88 -22.91
CA VAL A 110 -2.26 -2.77 -22.61
C VAL A 110 -2.80 -1.40 -22.96
N ASN A 111 -2.00 -0.34 -22.81
CA ASN A 111 -2.40 1.03 -23.10
C ASN A 111 -1.19 1.94 -23.38
N ASP A 112 -1.03 2.33 -24.66
CA ASP A 112 0.06 3.22 -25.11
C ASP A 112 -0.31 4.73 -25.06
N SER A 113 -1.44 5.10 -24.46
CA SER A 113 -1.84 6.52 -24.36
C SER A 113 -1.01 7.35 -23.35
N HIS A 114 -0.12 6.71 -22.59
CA HIS A 114 0.63 7.35 -21.51
C HIS A 114 1.94 7.99 -21.97
N ARG A 115 2.17 9.26 -21.58
CA ARG A 115 3.40 10.01 -21.94
C ARG A 115 4.62 9.54 -21.14
N SER A 116 5.76 9.44 -21.82
CA SER A 116 7.06 9.03 -21.24
C SER A 116 7.56 9.91 -20.08
N SER A 117 7.17 11.20 -20.04
CA SER A 117 7.53 12.12 -18.95
C SER A 117 6.95 11.71 -17.59
N ASN A 118 5.74 11.13 -17.57
CA ASN A 118 5.10 10.65 -16.34
C ASN A 118 5.86 9.46 -15.74
N PHE A 119 6.37 8.56 -16.59
CA PHE A 119 7.15 7.42 -16.13
C PHE A 119 8.49 7.82 -15.51
N ARG A 120 9.10 8.91 -15.97
CA ARG A 120 10.31 9.45 -15.34
C ARG A 120 10.01 9.98 -13.93
N LEU A 121 8.94 10.75 -13.76
CA LEU A 121 8.54 11.26 -12.45
C LEU A 121 8.24 10.12 -11.48
N ILE A 122 7.43 9.15 -11.90
CA ILE A 122 7.07 8.00 -11.08
C ILE A 122 8.31 7.20 -10.67
N LYS A 123 9.26 6.98 -11.60
CA LYS A 123 10.53 6.32 -11.30
C LYS A 123 11.30 7.03 -10.17
N GLU A 124 11.38 8.35 -10.21
CA GLU A 124 12.10 9.12 -9.18
C GLU A 124 11.38 9.07 -7.83
N VAL A 125 10.04 9.13 -7.82
CA VAL A 125 9.24 8.99 -6.59
C VAL A 125 9.43 7.59 -5.98
N VAL A 126 9.30 6.54 -6.79
CA VAL A 126 9.53 5.15 -6.37
C VAL A 126 10.92 4.97 -5.78
N LYS A 127 11.95 5.51 -6.44
CA LYS A 127 13.34 5.44 -5.97
C LYS A 127 13.51 6.15 -4.63
N LYS A 128 12.95 7.36 -4.48
CA LYS A 128 13.02 8.12 -3.22
C LYS A 128 12.32 7.39 -2.08
N LEU A 129 11.11 6.88 -2.30
CA LEU A 129 10.35 6.13 -1.30
C LEU A 129 11.05 4.82 -0.91
N HIS A 130 11.61 4.09 -1.88
CA HIS A 130 12.36 2.87 -1.61
C HIS A 130 13.58 3.13 -0.72
N ASN A 131 14.35 4.19 -1.02
CA ASN A 131 15.53 4.55 -0.27
C ASN A 131 15.20 5.07 1.14
N ALA A 132 14.21 5.97 1.23
CA ALA A 132 13.78 6.52 2.50
C ALA A 132 13.25 5.43 3.44
N HIS A 133 12.52 4.45 2.91
CA HIS A 133 12.06 3.31 3.70
C HIS A 133 13.19 2.41 4.18
N ARG A 134 14.26 2.19 3.41
CA ARG A 134 15.39 1.36 3.87
C ARG A 134 15.95 1.87 5.20
N LEU A 135 16.07 3.19 5.34
CA LEU A 135 16.49 3.86 6.58
C LEU A 135 15.52 3.58 7.74
N VAL A 136 14.22 3.45 7.47
CA VAL A 136 13.18 3.15 8.47
C VAL A 136 13.10 1.67 8.81
N THR A 137 13.28 0.79 7.83
CA THR A 137 13.31 -0.67 8.05
C THR A 137 14.43 -1.06 8.98
N ASP A 138 15.59 -0.40 8.85
CA ASP A 138 16.73 -0.62 9.75
C ASP A 138 16.38 -0.33 11.21
N LEU A 139 15.36 0.50 11.49
CA LEU A 139 14.86 0.78 12.84
C LEU A 139 13.85 -0.27 13.35
N ARG A 140 13.22 -1.05 12.46
CA ARG A 140 12.20 -2.06 12.84
C ARG A 140 12.81 -3.32 13.42
N TYR A 141 13.95 -3.72 12.88
CA TYR A 141 14.68 -4.86 13.37
C TYR A 141 15.59 -4.35 14.47
N ALA A 142 15.15 -4.51 15.72
CA ALA A 142 16.00 -4.27 16.89
C ALA A 142 17.30 -5.08 16.68
N ARG A 143 18.41 -4.38 16.45
CA ARG A 143 19.74 -4.97 16.38
C ARG A 143 20.34 -5.02 17.77
#